data_AF-A0A7S1B7E7-F1
#
_entry.id   AF-A0A7S1B7E7-F1
#
_cell.length_a   1.000
_cell.length_b   1.000
_cell.length_c   1.000
_cell.angle_alpha   90.00
_cell.angle_beta   90.00
_cell.angle_gamma   90.00
#
_symmetry.space_group_name_H-M   'P 1'
#
loop_
_entity.id
_entity.type
_entity.pdbx_description
1 polymer ?
#
loop_
_entity_poly.entity_id
_entity_poly.type
_entity_poly.pdbx_seq_one_letter_code
_entity_poly.pdbx_strand_id
1 'polypeptide(L)'
;MPKGRYLGLIKDYDGGTMMECYVHPSVDFARVPEMLRYQRAFLEDRLRRISRSHVVYPPLRDAATYLAGASRGQEAAARLLQIPGVKEANWTLADLVASLGANRDADRARTSLRTELLQVVRKIEDQNFAWPFRQPVDTSEVPDYLEIIKDPIDLFTIDKRIRKGEFYKNREMLRTDLVRMALNCKEYNDPNSTYYECAVNLEKYLATVFT
;
A
#
# COMPACT_ATOMS: atom_id res chain seq x y z
N MET A 1 39.64 4.23 -6.96
CA MET A 1 40.65 5.29 -6.71
C MET A 1 41.72 5.24 -7.80
N PRO A 2 42.14 6.36 -8.43
CA PRO A 2 43.18 6.34 -9.46
C PRO A 2 44.53 5.83 -8.92
N LYS A 3 45.24 5.00 -9.70
CA LYS A 3 46.54 4.39 -9.31
C LYS A 3 47.55 5.41 -8.80
N GLY A 4 47.65 6.58 -9.43
CA GLY A 4 48.57 7.64 -9.03
C GLY A 4 48.36 8.21 -7.61
N ARG A 5 47.22 7.95 -6.96
CA ARG A 5 46.95 8.44 -5.59
C ARG A 5 47.36 7.46 -4.48
N TYR A 6 47.56 6.17 -4.76
CA TYR A 6 47.85 5.16 -3.74
C TYR A 6 49.10 4.32 -4.02
N LEU A 7 49.61 4.32 -5.26
CA LEU A 7 50.77 3.55 -5.66
C LEU A 7 52.01 3.97 -4.83
N GLY A 8 52.58 3.00 -4.09
CA GLY A 8 53.72 3.23 -3.20
C GLY A 8 53.37 3.59 -1.76
N LEU A 9 52.09 3.90 -1.47
CA LEU A 9 51.58 4.17 -0.12
C LEU A 9 50.87 2.95 0.48
N ILE A 10 50.19 2.17 -0.36
CA ILE A 10 49.41 1.00 0.03
C ILE A 10 49.85 -0.18 -0.83
N LYS A 11 49.89 -1.39 -0.25
CA LYS A 11 50.19 -2.63 -0.98
C LYS A 11 49.07 -2.92 -1.99
N ASP A 12 49.45 -3.12 -3.26
CA ASP A 12 48.53 -3.50 -4.34
C ASP A 12 48.40 -5.02 -4.34
N TYR A 13 47.19 -5.53 -4.10
CA TYR A 13 46.89 -6.96 -4.16
C TYR A 13 46.11 -7.24 -5.43
N ASP A 14 46.55 -8.26 -6.16
CA ASP A 14 45.92 -8.64 -7.42
C ASP A 14 44.47 -9.09 -7.18
N GLY A 15 43.52 -8.48 -7.90
CA GLY A 15 42.07 -8.67 -7.71
C GLY A 15 41.40 -7.78 -6.66
N GLY A 16 42.12 -6.88 -5.99
CA GLY A 16 41.56 -5.93 -5.03
C GLY A 16 41.05 -4.64 -5.67
N THR A 17 39.79 -4.25 -5.40
CA THR A 17 39.24 -2.95 -5.83
C THR A 17 39.54 -1.87 -4.79
N MET A 18 40.35 -0.87 -5.16
CA MET A 18 40.68 0.25 -4.27
C MET A 18 39.55 1.28 -4.19
N MET A 19 39.01 1.44 -2.99
CA MET A 19 37.98 2.43 -2.65
C MET A 19 38.59 3.59 -1.85
N GLU A 20 38.13 4.81 -2.12
CA GLU A 20 38.47 5.98 -1.31
C GLU A 20 37.20 6.50 -0.62
N CYS A 21 37.33 6.91 0.64
CA CYS A 21 36.26 7.55 1.40
C CYS A 21 36.77 8.90 1.89
N TYR A 22 35.90 9.92 1.83
CA TYR A 22 36.20 11.24 2.37
C TYR A 22 35.85 11.28 3.86
N VAL A 23 36.83 11.60 4.72
CA VAL A 23 36.64 11.79 6.15
C VAL A 23 36.52 13.29 6.40
N HIS A 24 35.33 13.76 6.79
CA HIS A 24 35.09 15.19 6.98
C HIS A 24 35.87 15.72 8.20
N PRO A 25 36.76 16.72 8.05
CA PRO A 25 37.70 17.12 9.10
C PRO A 25 37.04 17.74 10.34
N SER A 26 35.80 18.23 10.21
CA SER A 26 35.03 18.76 11.35
C SER A 26 34.32 17.69 12.19
N VAL A 27 34.41 16.41 11.81
CA VAL A 27 33.76 15.31 12.52
C VAL A 27 34.84 14.46 13.18
N ASP A 28 34.79 14.38 14.51
CA ASP A 28 35.60 13.44 15.26
C ASP A 28 34.95 12.06 15.22
N PHE A 29 35.37 11.24 14.25
CA PHE A 29 34.81 9.91 14.02
C PHE A 29 35.07 8.92 15.18
N ALA A 30 36.05 9.19 16.04
CA ALA A 30 36.31 8.38 17.23
C ALA A 30 35.26 8.62 18.35
N ARG A 31 34.55 9.75 18.28
CA ARG A 31 33.59 10.19 19.32
C ARG A 31 32.14 10.19 18.86
N VAL A 32 31.85 9.57 17.72
CA VAL A 32 30.48 9.47 17.16
C VAL A 32 29.46 8.94 18.20
N PRO A 33 29.74 7.89 19.00
CA PRO A 33 28.77 7.42 19.99
C PRO A 33 28.42 8.49 21.04
N GLU A 34 29.41 9.26 21.50
CA GLU A 34 29.19 10.35 22.45
C GLU A 34 28.41 11.50 21.82
N MET A 35 28.79 11.90 20.60
CA MET A 35 28.11 12.95 19.84
C MET A 35 26.63 12.62 19.66
N LEU A 36 26.30 11.40 19.24
CA LEU A 36 24.92 10.94 19.08
C LEU A 36 24.15 10.94 20.41
N ARG A 37 24.80 10.53 21.51
CA ARG A 37 24.20 10.58 22.84
C ARG A 37 23.85 12.01 23.23
N TYR A 38 24.76 12.97 23.03
CA TYR A 38 24.52 14.38 23.35
C TYR A 38 23.45 14.99 22.46
N GLN A 39 23.47 14.71 21.15
CA GLN A 39 22.44 15.18 20.22
C GLN A 39 21.06 14.65 20.59
N ARG A 40 20.95 13.35 20.92
CA ARG A 40 19.69 12.75 21.41
C ARG A 40 19.24 13.43 22.70
N ALA A 41 20.11 13.57 23.69
CA ALA A 41 19.76 14.21 24.96
C ALA A 41 19.28 15.65 24.78
N PHE A 42 19.94 16.41 23.88
CA PHE A 42 19.52 17.76 23.54
C PHE A 42 18.13 17.79 22.88
N LEU A 43 17.89 16.93 21.89
CA LEU A 43 16.59 16.83 21.23
C LEU A 43 15.50 16.40 22.22
N GLU A 44 15.78 15.43 23.09
CA GLU A 44 14.87 15.02 24.15
C GLU A 44 14.53 16.19 25.07
N ASP A 45 15.50 16.95 25.57
CA ASP A 45 15.24 18.13 26.42
C ASP A 45 14.34 19.16 25.72
N ARG A 46 14.56 19.41 24.43
CA ARG A 46 13.71 20.31 23.64
C ARG A 46 12.30 19.75 23.45
N LEU A 47 12.18 18.46 23.12
CA LEU A 47 10.90 17.78 22.96
C LEU A 47 10.08 17.80 24.26
N ARG A 48 10.72 17.63 25.42
CA ARG A 48 10.04 17.68 26.73
C ARG A 48 9.37 19.02 27.03
N ARG A 49 9.85 20.12 26.45
CA ARG A 49 9.27 21.46 26.64
C ARG A 49 8.00 21.68 25.84
N ILE A 50 7.83 20.95 24.74
CA ILE A 50 6.69 21.10 23.81
C ILE A 50 5.73 19.91 23.86
N SER A 51 6.19 18.75 24.34
CA SER A 51 5.44 17.50 24.31
C SER A 51 5.51 16.77 25.64
N ARG A 52 4.38 16.16 26.01
CA ARG A 52 4.25 15.27 27.17
C ARG A 52 4.60 13.81 26.86
N SER A 53 5.18 13.51 25.69
CA SER A 53 5.54 12.13 25.29
C SER A 53 6.47 11.41 26.27
N HIS A 54 7.26 12.17 27.04
CA HIS A 54 8.18 11.65 28.06
C HIS A 54 7.49 11.32 29.40
N VAL A 55 6.20 11.66 29.56
CA VAL A 55 5.44 11.38 30.78
C VAL A 55 4.93 9.95 30.71
N VAL A 56 5.36 9.12 31.66
CA VAL A 56 4.86 7.74 31.81
C VAL A 56 3.70 7.78 32.80
N TYR A 57 2.50 7.46 32.30
CA TYR A 57 1.29 7.42 33.11
C TYR A 57 1.17 6.06 33.82
N PRO A 58 0.62 6.03 35.05
CA PRO A 58 0.31 4.76 35.70
C PRO A 58 -0.72 3.96 34.89
N PRO A 59 -0.75 2.62 35.02
CA PRO A 59 -1.76 1.81 34.37
C PRO A 59 -3.17 2.27 34.71
N LEU A 60 -4.08 2.21 33.74
CA LEU A 60 -5.48 2.55 33.94
C LEU A 60 -6.11 1.57 34.93
N ARG A 61 -6.37 2.03 36.15
CA ARG A 61 -7.12 1.27 37.15
C ARG A 61 -8.55 1.10 36.67
N ASP A 62 -9.14 -0.06 36.94
CA ASP A 62 -10.52 -0.37 36.58
C ASP A 62 -10.83 -0.25 35.08
N ALA A 63 -9.84 -0.50 34.20
CA ALA A 63 -10.00 -0.44 32.74
C ALA A 63 -11.25 -1.18 32.22
N ALA A 64 -11.62 -2.28 32.88
CA ALA A 64 -12.83 -3.03 32.58
C ALA A 64 -14.10 -2.17 32.68
N THR A 65 -14.21 -1.22 33.62
CA THR A 65 -15.39 -0.35 33.75
C THR A 65 -15.57 0.59 32.56
N TYR A 66 -14.47 1.15 32.04
CA TYR A 66 -14.51 2.04 30.88
C TYR A 66 -14.75 1.31 29.56
N LEU A 67 -14.35 0.03 29.49
CA LEU A 67 -14.38 -0.78 28.27
C LEU A 67 -15.55 -1.79 28.24
N ALA A 68 -16.20 -2.07 29.36
CA ALA A 68 -17.30 -3.02 29.45
C ALA A 68 -18.58 -2.44 28.83
N GLY A 69 -19.22 -3.24 27.96
CA GLY A 69 -20.48 -2.89 27.27
C GLY A 69 -20.30 -2.77 25.76
N ALA A 70 -21.41 -2.71 25.01
CA ALA A 70 -21.38 -2.71 23.55
C ALA A 70 -20.54 -1.55 22.98
N SER A 71 -19.66 -1.83 22.01
CA SER A 71 -18.71 -0.86 21.42
C SER A 71 -19.38 0.12 20.44
N ARG A 72 -20.58 0.62 20.74
CA ARG A 72 -21.42 1.29 19.75
C ARG A 72 -22.00 2.62 20.26
N GLY A 73 -21.87 3.64 19.41
CA GLY A 73 -22.64 4.87 19.51
C GLY A 73 -22.18 5.85 20.58
N GLN A 74 -23.06 6.81 20.89
CA GLN A 74 -22.83 7.88 21.86
C GLN A 74 -22.50 7.34 23.27
N GLU A 75 -23.08 6.21 23.67
CA GLU A 75 -22.81 5.58 24.98
C GLU A 75 -21.37 5.04 25.09
N ALA A 76 -20.80 4.53 24.01
CA ALA A 76 -19.39 4.13 23.98
C ALA A 76 -18.47 5.36 24.05
N ALA A 77 -18.78 6.40 23.27
CA ALA A 77 -18.04 7.65 23.34
C ALA A 77 -18.10 8.30 24.73
N ALA A 78 -19.28 8.26 25.37
CA ALA A 78 -19.47 8.80 26.72
C ALA A 78 -18.64 8.06 27.78
N ARG A 79 -18.54 6.72 27.68
CA ARG A 79 -17.67 5.91 28.57
C ARG A 79 -16.19 6.21 28.35
N LEU A 80 -15.76 6.30 27.08
CA LEU A 80 -14.36 6.63 26.75
C LEU A 80 -13.95 8.01 27.25
N LEU A 81 -14.87 8.98 27.24
CA LEU A 81 -14.62 10.33 27.77
C LEU A 81 -14.40 10.35 29.29
N GLN A 82 -14.84 9.33 30.02
CA GLN A 82 -14.60 9.19 31.45
C GLN A 82 -13.17 8.70 31.77
N ILE A 83 -12.42 8.21 30.77
CA ILE A 83 -11.01 7.85 30.93
C ILE A 83 -10.22 9.14 31.16
N PRO A 84 -9.49 9.28 32.30
CA PRO A 84 -8.78 10.52 32.63
C PRO A 84 -7.88 11.05 31.50
N GLY A 85 -7.08 10.17 30.90
CA GLY A 85 -6.17 10.53 29.81
C GLY A 85 -6.87 11.01 28.53
N VAL A 86 -8.09 10.55 28.25
CA VAL A 86 -8.87 10.99 27.07
C VAL A 86 -9.33 12.45 27.26
N LYS A 87 -9.83 12.76 28.46
CA LYS A 87 -10.23 14.12 28.83
C LYS A 87 -9.03 15.08 28.91
N GLU A 88 -7.90 14.64 29.48
CA GLU A 88 -6.66 15.42 29.56
C GLU A 88 -6.05 15.73 28.18
N ALA A 89 -6.29 14.85 27.20
CA ALA A 89 -5.90 15.04 25.81
C ALA A 89 -6.89 15.92 25.01
N ASN A 90 -7.86 16.56 25.68
CA ASN A 90 -8.87 17.45 25.09
C ASN A 90 -9.76 16.79 24.02
N TRP A 91 -10.00 15.48 24.12
CA TRP A 91 -10.98 14.83 23.25
C TRP A 91 -12.39 15.22 23.67
N THR A 92 -13.25 15.53 22.69
CA THR A 92 -14.67 15.79 22.93
C THR A 92 -15.52 14.55 22.65
N LEU A 93 -16.76 14.57 23.14
CA LEU A 93 -17.75 13.55 22.80
C LEU A 93 -17.96 13.47 21.27
N ALA A 94 -17.95 14.62 20.59
CA ALA A 94 -18.10 14.69 19.14
C ALA A 94 -16.92 14.00 18.41
N ASP A 95 -15.68 14.25 18.84
CA ASP A 95 -14.49 13.64 18.24
C ASP A 95 -14.49 12.12 18.39
N LEU A 96 -14.89 11.62 19.56
CA LEU A 96 -14.99 10.20 19.85
C LEU A 96 -16.12 9.54 19.04
N VAL A 97 -17.29 10.18 18.95
CA VAL A 97 -18.40 9.69 18.12
C VAL A 97 -18.01 9.66 16.64
N ALA A 98 -17.35 10.71 16.14
CA ALA A 98 -16.86 10.79 14.77
C ALA A 98 -15.83 9.68 14.49
N SER A 99 -14.90 9.43 15.42
CA SER A 99 -13.88 8.38 15.28
C SER A 99 -14.48 6.97 15.26
N LEU A 100 -15.48 6.71 16.11
CA LEU A 100 -16.20 5.44 16.13
C LEU A 100 -17.11 5.26 14.90
N GLY A 101 -17.58 6.36 14.31
CA GLY A 101 -18.38 6.39 13.08
C GLY A 101 -17.55 6.23 11.80
N ALA A 102 -16.36 6.84 11.74
CA ALA A 102 -15.49 6.85 10.58
C ALA A 102 -15.12 5.45 10.09
N ASN A 103 -14.88 4.50 11.01
CA ASN A 103 -14.63 3.10 10.65
C ASN A 103 -15.84 2.47 9.96
N ARG A 104 -17.07 2.79 10.38
CA ARG A 104 -18.29 2.27 9.74
C ARG A 104 -18.51 2.85 8.36
N ASP A 105 -18.25 4.14 8.20
CA ASP A 105 -18.40 4.81 6.91
C ASP A 105 -17.33 4.30 5.93
N ALA A 106 -16.10 4.08 6.40
CA ALA A 106 -15.06 3.41 5.63
C ALA A 106 -15.43 1.96 5.28
N ASP A 107 -15.98 1.18 6.21
CA ASP A 107 -16.42 -0.20 5.96
C ASP A 107 -17.58 -0.26 4.95
N ARG A 108 -18.56 0.63 5.09
CA ARG A 108 -19.67 0.74 4.13
C ARG A 108 -19.15 1.18 2.76
N ALA A 109 -18.26 2.16 2.69
CA ALA A 109 -17.65 2.61 1.44
C ALA A 109 -16.86 1.48 0.76
N ARG A 110 -16.07 0.71 1.52
CA ARG A 110 -15.35 -0.46 1.00
C ARG A 110 -16.30 -1.54 0.47
N THR A 111 -17.38 -1.81 1.19
CA THR A 111 -18.40 -2.80 0.79
C THR A 111 -19.14 -2.34 -0.46
N SER A 112 -19.49 -1.05 -0.53
CA SER A 112 -20.15 -0.45 -1.69
C SER A 112 -19.25 -0.49 -2.92
N LEU A 113 -18.00 -0.06 -2.79
CA LEU A 113 -17.01 -0.11 -3.86
C LEU A 113 -16.82 -1.55 -4.35
N ARG A 114 -16.61 -2.51 -3.45
CA ARG A 114 -16.49 -3.93 -3.82
C ARG A 114 -17.69 -4.40 -4.64
N THR A 115 -18.89 -4.04 -4.22
CA THR A 115 -20.13 -4.43 -4.92
C THR A 115 -20.18 -3.82 -6.32
N GLU A 116 -19.83 -2.54 -6.45
CA GLU A 116 -19.74 -1.84 -7.74
C GLU A 116 -18.71 -2.50 -8.67
N LEU A 117 -17.50 -2.77 -8.19
CA LEU A 117 -16.43 -3.39 -8.99
C LEU A 117 -16.84 -4.80 -9.48
N LEU A 118 -17.47 -5.60 -8.62
CA LEU A 118 -18.00 -6.92 -9.01
C LEU A 118 -19.11 -6.80 -10.06
N GLN A 119 -19.96 -5.78 -9.99
CA GLN A 119 -20.98 -5.54 -11.01
C GLN A 119 -20.36 -5.18 -12.36
N VAL A 120 -19.29 -4.38 -12.37
CA VAL A 120 -18.56 -4.07 -13.61
C VAL A 120 -17.94 -5.32 -14.21
N VAL A 121 -17.27 -6.16 -13.41
CA VAL A 121 -16.67 -7.42 -13.89
C VAL A 121 -17.73 -8.34 -14.50
N ARG A 122 -18.87 -8.55 -13.82
CA ARG A 122 -19.97 -9.37 -14.34
C ARG A 122 -20.50 -8.86 -15.67
N LYS A 123 -20.72 -7.54 -15.80
CA LYS A 123 -21.18 -6.93 -17.05
C LYS A 123 -20.22 -7.19 -18.21
N ILE A 124 -18.91 -7.24 -17.95
CA ILE A 124 -17.90 -7.58 -18.94
C ILE A 124 -17.93 -9.09 -19.24
N GLU A 125 -17.99 -9.96 -18.23
CA GLU A 125 -18.06 -11.42 -18.40
C GLU A 125 -19.26 -11.88 -19.26
N ASP A 126 -20.38 -11.16 -19.16
CA ASP A 126 -21.62 -11.40 -19.91
C ASP A 126 -21.52 -10.99 -21.40
N GLN A 127 -20.48 -10.25 -21.80
CA GLN A 127 -20.31 -9.86 -23.20
C GLN A 127 -19.86 -11.04 -24.07
N ASN A 128 -20.33 -11.09 -25.31
CA ASN A 128 -19.98 -12.15 -26.26
C ASN A 128 -18.48 -12.21 -26.57
N PHE A 129 -17.75 -11.09 -26.48
CA PHE A 129 -16.31 -11.04 -26.72
C PHE A 129 -15.47 -11.49 -25.51
N ALA A 130 -16.11 -11.77 -24.35
CA ALA A 130 -15.38 -11.93 -23.10
C ALA A 130 -14.75 -13.30 -22.89
N TRP A 131 -15.13 -14.30 -23.70
CA TRP A 131 -14.71 -15.69 -23.52
C TRP A 131 -13.19 -15.91 -23.39
N PRO A 132 -12.28 -15.19 -24.09
CA PRO A 132 -10.83 -15.40 -23.91
C PRO A 132 -10.28 -14.89 -22.59
N PHE A 133 -11.00 -13.98 -21.94
CA PHE A 133 -10.53 -13.23 -20.77
C PHE A 133 -11.02 -13.84 -19.45
N ARG A 134 -11.89 -14.86 -19.50
CA ARG A 134 -12.56 -15.41 -18.32
C ARG A 134 -11.64 -16.16 -17.37
N GLN A 135 -10.56 -16.74 -17.89
CA GLN A 135 -9.61 -17.54 -17.12
C GLN A 135 -8.18 -17.11 -17.46
N PRO A 136 -7.20 -17.37 -16.58
CA PRO A 136 -5.80 -17.21 -16.92
C PRO A 136 -5.44 -18.05 -18.16
N VAL A 137 -4.51 -17.55 -18.97
CA VAL A 137 -3.97 -18.31 -20.11
C VAL A 137 -3.25 -19.55 -19.59
N ASP A 138 -3.58 -20.71 -20.14
CA ASP A 138 -2.93 -21.97 -19.78
C ASP A 138 -1.55 -22.08 -20.45
N THR A 139 -0.50 -21.87 -19.65
CA THR A 139 0.89 -21.94 -20.11
C THR A 139 1.34 -23.35 -20.50
N SER A 140 0.57 -24.40 -20.19
CA SER A 140 0.85 -25.74 -20.72
C SER A 140 0.44 -25.87 -22.19
N GLU A 141 -0.60 -25.15 -22.61
CA GLU A 141 -1.06 -25.05 -24.00
C GLU A 141 -0.34 -23.94 -24.77
N VAL A 142 0.09 -22.88 -24.07
CA VAL A 142 0.74 -21.69 -24.63
C VAL A 142 2.08 -21.42 -23.91
N PRO A 143 3.15 -22.19 -24.21
CA PRO A 143 4.37 -22.21 -23.40
C PRO A 143 5.19 -20.92 -23.41
N ASP A 144 5.17 -20.19 -24.53
CA ASP A 144 5.90 -18.94 -24.75
C ASP A 144 5.17 -17.70 -24.22
N TYR A 145 3.93 -17.85 -23.72
CA TYR A 145 3.10 -16.72 -23.31
C TYR A 145 3.78 -15.82 -22.26
N LEU A 146 4.43 -16.41 -21.25
CA LEU A 146 5.12 -15.65 -20.19
C LEU A 146 6.50 -15.10 -20.62
N GLU A 147 7.04 -15.59 -21.74
CA GLU A 147 8.24 -15.01 -22.35
C GLU A 147 7.93 -13.69 -23.04
N ILE A 148 6.71 -13.54 -23.56
CA ILE A 148 6.23 -12.32 -24.22
C ILE A 148 5.51 -11.41 -23.21
N ILE A 149 4.46 -11.92 -22.56
CA ILE A 149 3.59 -11.15 -21.66
C ILE A 149 4.11 -11.20 -20.22
N LYS A 150 4.58 -10.05 -19.72
CA LYS A 150 5.22 -9.95 -18.39
C LYS A 150 4.25 -9.87 -17.23
N ASP A 151 3.10 -9.23 -17.43
CA ASP A 151 2.09 -9.00 -16.41
C ASP A 151 0.74 -9.60 -16.82
N PRO A 152 0.59 -10.94 -16.83
CA PRO A 152 -0.65 -11.60 -17.20
C PRO A 152 -1.80 -11.21 -16.25
N ILE A 153 -3.00 -11.08 -16.81
CA ILE A 153 -4.22 -10.74 -16.07
C ILE A 153 -5.45 -11.28 -16.81
N ASP A 154 -6.50 -11.57 -16.06
CA ASP A 154 -7.75 -12.16 -16.52
C ASP A 154 -8.89 -11.82 -15.53
N LEU A 155 -10.14 -12.02 -15.94
CA LEU A 155 -11.34 -11.68 -15.16
C LEU A 155 -11.45 -12.49 -13.87
N PHE A 156 -11.02 -13.76 -13.86
CA PHE A 156 -11.02 -14.58 -12.65
C PHE A 156 -10.02 -14.06 -11.61
N THR A 157 -8.82 -13.68 -12.03
CA THR A 157 -7.82 -13.05 -11.16
C THR A 157 -8.32 -11.71 -10.61
N ILE A 158 -8.96 -10.90 -11.46
CA ILE A 158 -9.58 -9.62 -11.05
C ILE A 158 -10.70 -9.85 -10.03
N ASP A 159 -11.64 -10.77 -10.28
CA ASP A 159 -12.72 -11.10 -9.34
C ASP A 159 -12.16 -11.57 -7.99
N LYS A 160 -11.14 -12.45 -7.99
CA LYS A 160 -10.47 -12.91 -6.77
C LYS A 160 -9.83 -11.75 -6.00
N ARG A 161 -9.18 -10.80 -6.68
CA ARG A 161 -8.58 -9.60 -6.07
C ARG A 161 -9.63 -8.68 -5.47
N ILE A 162 -10.74 -8.43 -6.17
CA ILE A 162 -11.88 -7.67 -5.62
C ILE A 162 -12.45 -8.39 -4.40
N ARG A 163 -12.57 -9.73 -4.46
CA ARG A 163 -13.10 -10.55 -3.37
C ARG A 163 -12.21 -10.61 -2.14
N LYS A 164 -10.90 -10.46 -2.30
CA LYS A 164 -9.96 -10.29 -1.19
C LYS A 164 -10.09 -8.90 -0.54
N GLY A 165 -10.42 -7.86 -1.32
CA GLY A 165 -10.69 -6.50 -0.82
C GLY A 165 -9.46 -5.66 -0.47
N GLU A 166 -8.26 -6.20 -0.68
CA GLU A 166 -7.00 -5.52 -0.32
C GLU A 166 -6.40 -4.72 -1.46
N PHE A 167 -6.71 -5.05 -2.72
CA PHE A 167 -6.02 -4.51 -3.89
C PHE A 167 -6.69 -3.25 -4.44
N TYR A 168 -7.90 -3.38 -5.02
CA TYR A 168 -8.58 -2.24 -5.66
C TYR A 168 -9.13 -1.25 -4.61
N LYS A 169 -8.63 -0.02 -4.64
CA LYS A 169 -9.06 1.08 -3.75
C LYS A 169 -10.01 2.07 -4.41
N ASN A 170 -10.09 2.03 -5.73
CA ASN A 170 -10.99 2.85 -6.54
C ASN A 170 -11.26 2.16 -7.88
N ARG A 171 -12.17 2.75 -8.63
CA ARG A 171 -12.60 2.29 -9.95
C ARG A 171 -11.51 2.34 -11.01
N GLU A 172 -10.60 3.32 -10.92
CA GLU A 172 -9.52 3.49 -11.90
C GLU A 172 -8.51 2.33 -11.86
N MET A 173 -8.20 1.79 -10.67
CA MET A 173 -7.34 0.61 -10.55
C MET A 173 -7.91 -0.62 -11.27
N LEU A 174 -9.24 -0.80 -11.23
CA LEU A 174 -9.91 -1.86 -12.00
C LEU A 174 -9.76 -1.60 -13.50
N ARG A 175 -9.98 -0.35 -13.94
CA ARG A 175 -9.80 0.05 -15.34
C ARG A 175 -8.39 -0.26 -15.84
N THR A 176 -7.36 0.05 -15.06
CA THR A 176 -5.97 -0.23 -15.42
C THR A 176 -5.74 -1.72 -15.71
N ASP A 177 -6.21 -2.61 -14.83
CA ASP A 177 -6.07 -4.06 -15.04
C ASP A 177 -6.87 -4.55 -16.26
N LEU A 178 -8.07 -4.02 -16.49
CA LEU A 178 -8.90 -4.36 -17.66
C LEU A 178 -8.30 -3.86 -18.99
N VAL A 179 -7.68 -2.68 -18.98
CA VAL A 179 -6.95 -2.15 -20.15
C VAL A 179 -5.71 -3.00 -20.41
N ARG A 180 -4.94 -3.35 -19.37
CA ARG A 180 -3.79 -4.26 -19.51
C ARG A 180 -4.22 -5.62 -20.09
N MET A 181 -5.36 -6.15 -19.67
CA MET A 181 -5.91 -7.39 -20.21
C MET A 181 -6.11 -7.33 -21.73
N ALA A 182 -6.66 -6.22 -22.24
CA ALA A 182 -6.82 -6.01 -23.68
C ALA A 182 -5.48 -5.83 -24.39
N LEU A 183 -4.55 -5.06 -23.80
CA LEU A 183 -3.22 -4.82 -24.36
C LEU A 183 -2.40 -6.11 -24.47
N ASN A 184 -2.38 -6.93 -23.42
CA ASN A 184 -1.69 -8.23 -23.43
C ASN A 184 -2.23 -9.13 -24.54
N CYS A 185 -3.56 -9.14 -24.72
CA CYS A 185 -4.18 -9.93 -25.77
C CYS A 185 -3.77 -9.44 -27.17
N LYS A 186 -3.70 -8.12 -27.38
CA LYS A 186 -3.28 -7.52 -28.65
C LYS A 186 -1.79 -7.68 -28.94
N GLU A 187 -0.96 -7.68 -27.89
CA GLU A 187 0.49 -7.88 -27.99
C GLU A 187 0.82 -9.32 -28.38
N TYR A 188 0.12 -10.28 -27.80
CA TYR A 188 0.39 -11.70 -28.05
C TYR A 188 -0.23 -12.22 -29.37
N ASN A 189 -1.44 -11.78 -29.73
CA ASN A 189 -2.19 -12.38 -30.83
C ASN A 189 -2.07 -11.58 -32.14
N ASP A 190 -2.15 -12.28 -33.29
CA ASP A 190 -2.16 -11.65 -34.61
C ASP A 190 -3.33 -10.66 -34.76
N PRO A 191 -3.14 -9.48 -35.39
CA PRO A 191 -4.21 -8.50 -35.61
C PRO A 191 -5.45 -9.01 -36.34
N ASN A 192 -5.33 -10.09 -37.12
CA ASN A 192 -6.43 -10.72 -37.86
C ASN A 192 -7.08 -11.89 -37.08
N SER A 193 -6.61 -12.19 -35.87
CA SER A 193 -7.16 -13.26 -35.04
C SER A 193 -8.46 -12.85 -34.35
N THR A 194 -9.29 -13.85 -34.04
CA THR A 194 -10.53 -13.65 -33.26
C THR A 194 -10.24 -13.16 -31.84
N TYR A 195 -9.10 -13.53 -31.25
CA TYR A 195 -8.64 -13.04 -29.95
C TYR A 195 -8.35 -11.54 -29.96
N TYR A 196 -7.64 -11.06 -30.99
CA TYR A 196 -7.36 -9.64 -31.16
C TYR A 196 -8.65 -8.84 -31.37
N GLU A 197 -9.60 -9.36 -32.16
CA GLU A 197 -10.92 -8.74 -32.33
C GLU A 197 -11.67 -8.62 -30.98
N CYS A 198 -11.63 -9.67 -30.15
CA CYS A 198 -12.22 -9.64 -28.82
C CYS A 198 -11.60 -8.54 -27.94
N ALA A 199 -10.29 -8.34 -28.03
CA ALA A 199 -9.58 -7.29 -27.28
C ALA A 199 -9.97 -5.88 -27.74
N VAL A 200 -10.12 -5.66 -29.05
CA VAL A 200 -10.62 -4.39 -29.60
C VAL A 200 -12.05 -4.10 -29.13
N ASN A 201 -12.91 -5.12 -29.10
CA ASN A 201 -14.27 -4.98 -28.60
C ASN A 201 -14.31 -4.70 -27.08
N LEU A 202 -13.41 -5.32 -26.32
CA LEU A 202 -13.21 -5.01 -24.91
C LEU A 202 -12.80 -3.54 -24.71
N GLU A 203 -11.78 -3.03 -25.41
CA GLU A 203 -11.36 -1.62 -25.30
C GLU A 203 -12.52 -0.64 -25.58
N LYS A 204 -13.31 -0.89 -26.63
CA LYS A 204 -14.50 -0.09 -26.96
C LYS A 204 -15.54 -0.14 -25.85
N TYR A 205 -15.79 -1.32 -25.28
CA TYR A 205 -16.74 -1.48 -24.17
C TYR A 205 -16.25 -0.79 -22.89
N LEU A 206 -14.96 -0.86 -22.59
CA LEU A 206 -14.38 -0.15 -21.44
C LEU A 206 -14.56 1.36 -21.56
N ALA A 207 -14.50 1.92 -22.76
CA ALA A 207 -14.77 3.34 -23.00
C ALA A 207 -16.23 3.73 -22.69
N THR A 208 -17.21 2.84 -22.84
CA THR A 208 -18.62 3.12 -22.48
C THR A 208 -18.90 2.90 -21.01
N VAL A 209 -18.17 1.97 -20.38
CA VAL A 209 -18.30 1.71 -18.94
C VAL A 209 -17.67 2.85 -18.15
N PHE A 210 -16.43 3.24 -18.44
CA PHE A 210 -15.61 4.15 -17.62
C PHE A 210 -15.60 5.62 -18.08
N THR A 211 -16.64 6.08 -18.79
CA THR A 211 -16.92 7.51 -19.03
C THR A 211 -17.26 8.28 -17.77
#